data_AF-I4FYP4-F1
#
_entry.id   AF-I4FYP4-F1
#
_cell.length_a   1.000
_cell.length_b   1.000
_cell.length_c   1.000
_cell.angle_alpha   90.00
_cell.angle_beta   90.00
_cell.angle_gamma   90.00
#
_symmetry.space_group_name_H-M   'P 1'
#
loop_
_entity.id
_entity.type
_entity.pdbx_description
1 polymer ?
#
loop_
_entity_poly.entity_id
_entity_poly.type
_entity_poly.pdbx_seq_one_letter_code
_entity_poly.pdbx_strand_id
1 'polypeptide(L)'
;MVDIPAGKFNMGSNEHDNEKPIHEVIVPAFQIGKYPVTQAQYQAVMGNNPSRFSENPQNPVEFVSSFDAQAFCEKLSKLTGKNYRLPTEAEWEYACRAGTETRFSFSDDEDQLGDYAWFSSNSNNTTHPVGEKRPNPWGIYDMHGNVWEWCADQYHQSYARKPDNIKENGSIAWLDIAVLASVRHT
;
A
#
# COMPACT_ATOMS: atom_id res chain seq x y z
N MET A 1 -13.14 -4.46 1.09
CA MET A 1 -12.78 -3.25 0.32
C MET A 1 -13.45 -2.05 0.98
N VAL A 2 -12.84 -0.88 0.87
CA VAL A 2 -13.38 0.43 1.27
C VAL A 2 -13.41 1.32 0.03
N ASP A 3 -14.49 2.08 -0.16
CA ASP A 3 -14.59 3.08 -1.24
C ASP A 3 -13.80 4.33 -0.88
N ILE A 4 -12.87 4.71 -1.76
CA ILE A 4 -12.01 5.88 -1.61
C ILE A 4 -12.49 6.96 -2.58
N PRO A 5 -12.86 8.16 -2.10
CA PRO A 5 -13.36 9.22 -2.97
C PRO A 5 -12.25 9.73 -3.90
N ALA A 6 -12.64 10.26 -5.05
CA ALA A 6 -11.71 11.03 -5.86
C ALA A 6 -11.30 12.30 -5.11
N GLY A 7 -10.06 12.75 -5.29
CA GLY A 7 -9.59 13.98 -4.70
C GLY A 7 -8.17 14.31 -5.10
N LYS A 8 -7.56 15.20 -4.33
CA LYS A 8 -6.18 15.60 -4.49
C LYS A 8 -5.51 15.74 -3.13
N PHE A 9 -4.21 15.52 -3.07
CA PHE A 9 -3.42 15.67 -1.84
C PHE A 9 -1.97 16.01 -2.17
N ASN A 10 -1.25 16.47 -1.15
CA ASN A 10 0.18 16.69 -1.21
C ASN A 10 0.90 15.38 -0.81
N MET A 11 1.49 14.70 -1.79
CA MET A 11 2.27 13.48 -1.59
C MET A 11 3.70 13.81 -1.17
N GLY A 12 4.24 13.04 -0.21
CA GLY A 12 5.60 13.19 0.30
C GLY A 12 5.71 14.00 1.59
N SER A 13 6.94 14.25 2.02
CA SER A 13 7.25 14.98 3.26
C SER A 13 8.61 15.68 3.20
N ASN A 14 8.94 16.43 4.24
CA ASN A 14 10.27 17.02 4.42
C ASN A 14 11.18 16.21 5.36
N GLU A 15 10.71 15.10 5.94
CA GLU A 15 11.44 14.29 6.93
C GLU A 15 12.63 13.55 6.29
N HIS A 16 12.43 13.01 5.09
CA HIS A 16 13.43 12.20 4.39
C HIS A 16 13.60 12.63 2.92
N ASP A 17 14.79 12.42 2.37
CA ASP A 17 15.11 12.87 1.00
C ASP A 17 14.38 12.07 -0.09
N ASN A 18 14.08 10.80 0.18
CA ASN A 18 13.28 9.95 -0.70
C ASN A 18 11.79 10.33 -0.74
N GLU A 19 11.33 11.16 0.20
CA GLU A 19 9.94 11.65 0.26
C GLU A 19 9.79 13.04 -0.38
N LYS A 20 10.89 13.61 -0.88
CA LYS A 20 10.92 14.95 -1.51
C LYS A 20 10.92 14.88 -3.04
N PRO A 21 10.45 15.95 -3.71
CA PRO A 21 9.70 17.07 -3.13
C PRO A 21 8.24 16.68 -2.87
N ILE A 22 7.62 17.40 -1.93
CA ILE A 22 6.18 17.41 -1.80
C ILE A 22 5.55 17.87 -3.13
N HIS A 23 4.52 17.18 -3.59
CA HIS A 23 3.83 17.51 -4.84
C HIS A 23 2.34 17.18 -4.80
N GLU A 24 1.52 17.98 -5.48
CA GLU A 24 0.09 17.71 -5.59
C GLU A 24 -0.16 16.53 -6.55
N VAL A 25 -0.98 15.58 -6.11
CA VAL A 25 -1.41 14.42 -6.90
C VAL A 25 -2.92 14.40 -6.98
N ILE A 26 -3.46 14.16 -8.17
CA ILE A 26 -4.90 13.92 -8.39
C ILE A 26 -5.14 12.42 -8.40
N VAL A 27 -6.03 11.95 -7.52
CA VAL A 27 -6.38 10.54 -7.36
C VAL A 27 -7.85 10.35 -7.74
N PRO A 28 -8.19 9.53 -8.76
CA PRO A 28 -9.58 9.20 -9.06
C PRO A 28 -10.17 8.31 -7.96
N ALA A 29 -11.50 8.15 -7.95
CA ALA A 29 -12.13 7.25 -7.00
C ALA A 29 -11.74 5.79 -7.28
N PHE A 30 -11.47 5.03 -6.22
CA PHE A 30 -11.08 3.63 -6.31
C PHE A 30 -11.52 2.86 -5.06
N GLN A 31 -11.24 1.56 -5.01
CA GLN A 31 -11.44 0.74 -3.82
C GLN A 31 -10.11 0.17 -3.36
N ILE A 32 -9.87 0.16 -2.05
CA ILE A 32 -8.68 -0.47 -1.45
C ILE A 32 -9.08 -1.52 -0.41
N GLY A 33 -8.18 -2.46 -0.11
CA GLY A 33 -8.36 -3.40 0.99
C GLY A 33 -8.66 -2.65 2.29
N LYS A 34 -9.60 -3.16 3.09
CA LYS A 34 -9.86 -2.60 4.44
C LYS A 34 -8.72 -2.92 5.41
N TYR A 35 -8.05 -4.04 5.12
CA TYR A 35 -6.99 -4.68 5.86
C TYR A 35 -5.95 -5.16 4.85
N PRO A 36 -4.69 -5.41 5.27
CA PRO A 36 -3.78 -6.26 4.55
C PRO A 36 -4.41 -7.62 4.21
N VAL A 37 -3.98 -8.24 3.12
CA VAL A 37 -4.46 -9.59 2.75
C VAL A 37 -4.07 -10.57 3.84
N THR A 38 -5.04 -11.29 4.40
CA THR A 38 -4.76 -12.26 5.44
C THR A 38 -4.21 -13.57 4.88
N GLN A 39 -3.54 -14.36 5.73
CA GLN A 39 -3.05 -15.68 5.35
C GLN A 39 -4.17 -16.61 4.87
N ALA A 40 -5.35 -16.57 5.51
CA ALA A 40 -6.52 -17.33 5.04
C ALA A 40 -6.97 -16.92 3.63
N GLN A 41 -7.02 -15.61 3.35
CA GLN A 41 -7.39 -15.10 2.04
C GLN A 41 -6.37 -15.50 0.97
N TYR A 42 -5.08 -15.33 1.29
CA TYR A 42 -4.00 -15.70 0.40
C TYR A 42 -4.04 -17.20 0.08
N GLN A 43 -4.18 -18.05 1.10
CA GLN A 43 -4.24 -19.50 0.92
C GLN A 43 -5.48 -19.94 0.13
N ALA A 44 -6.65 -19.32 0.34
CA ALA A 44 -7.85 -19.63 -0.42
C ALA A 44 -7.70 -19.32 -1.92
N VAL A 45 -6.96 -18.27 -2.27
CA VAL A 45 -6.72 -17.88 -3.66
C VAL A 45 -5.55 -18.67 -4.26
N MET A 46 -4.41 -18.72 -3.59
CA MET A 46 -3.15 -19.22 -4.14
C MET A 46 -2.96 -20.73 -3.93
N GLY A 47 -3.56 -21.31 -2.90
CA GLY A 47 -3.45 -22.73 -2.56
C GLY A 47 -2.25 -23.07 -1.66
N ASN A 48 -1.50 -22.07 -1.19
CA ASN A 48 -0.38 -22.18 -0.28
C ASN A 48 -0.32 -21.01 0.70
N ASN A 49 0.47 -21.13 1.77
CA ASN A 49 0.75 -20.06 2.72
C ASN A 49 2.27 -19.95 2.92
N PRO A 50 2.94 -18.90 2.41
CA PRO A 50 4.39 -18.75 2.53
C PRO A 50 4.84 -18.13 3.86
N SER A 51 3.89 -17.68 4.69
CA SER A 51 4.19 -16.89 5.89
C SER A 51 5.03 -17.64 6.92
N ARG A 52 6.07 -16.96 7.38
CA ARG A 52 6.90 -17.33 8.53
C ARG A 52 6.09 -17.31 9.83
N PHE A 53 5.27 -16.28 10.05
CA PHE A 53 4.45 -16.13 11.26
C PHE A 53 3.04 -16.68 11.03
N SER A 54 2.89 -18.00 11.03
CA SER A 54 1.69 -18.70 10.54
C SER A 54 0.75 -19.26 11.61
N GLU A 55 0.86 -18.76 12.85
CA GLU A 55 0.06 -19.27 13.98
C GLU A 55 -1.42 -18.87 13.91
N ASN A 56 -1.76 -17.76 13.24
CA ASN A 56 -3.13 -17.28 13.12
C ASN A 56 -3.49 -16.95 11.66
N PRO A 57 -4.54 -17.57 11.09
CA PRO A 57 -4.99 -17.32 9.72
C PRO A 57 -5.47 -15.88 9.43
N GLN A 58 -5.77 -15.09 10.47
CA GLN A 58 -6.13 -13.68 10.36
C GLN A 58 -4.92 -12.73 10.38
N ASN A 59 -3.71 -13.24 10.61
CA ASN A 59 -2.51 -12.44 10.41
C ASN A 59 -2.37 -12.06 8.92
N PRO A 60 -1.71 -10.92 8.62
CA PRO A 60 -1.35 -10.59 7.26
C PRO A 60 -0.45 -11.68 6.67
N VAL A 61 -0.62 -11.96 5.38
CA VAL A 61 0.35 -12.78 4.65
C VAL A 61 1.66 -12.00 4.52
N GLU A 62 2.75 -12.61 4.94
CA GLU A 62 4.10 -12.11 4.71
C GLU A 62 4.97 -13.20 4.06
N PHE A 63 6.23 -12.85 3.78
CA PHE A 63 7.15 -13.66 2.98
C PHE A 63 6.71 -13.85 1.52
N VAL A 64 6.08 -12.81 0.96
CA VAL A 64 5.64 -12.73 -0.44
C VAL A 64 6.48 -11.70 -1.20
N SER A 65 6.90 -12.03 -2.42
CA SER A 65 7.53 -11.06 -3.31
C SER A 65 6.49 -10.15 -3.97
N SER A 66 6.94 -9.07 -4.62
CA SER A 66 6.05 -8.23 -5.43
C SER A 66 5.41 -9.00 -6.59
N PHE A 67 6.13 -9.97 -7.18
CA PHE A 67 5.58 -10.86 -8.22
C PHE A 67 4.48 -11.77 -7.68
N ASP A 68 4.65 -12.31 -6.47
CA ASP A 68 3.62 -13.13 -5.81
C ASP A 68 2.36 -12.31 -5.51
N ALA A 69 2.53 -11.07 -5.05
CA ALA A 69 1.44 -10.16 -4.77
C ALA A 69 0.66 -9.78 -6.04
N GLN A 70 1.36 -9.51 -7.15
CA GLN A 70 0.73 -9.29 -8.46
C GLN A 70 -0.02 -10.55 -8.94
N ALA A 71 0.58 -11.73 -8.82
CA ALA A 71 -0.04 -12.99 -9.20
C ALA A 71 -1.30 -13.29 -8.36
N PHE A 72 -1.30 -12.95 -7.07
CA PHE A 72 -2.49 -13.01 -6.22
C PHE A 72 -3.62 -12.12 -6.76
N CYS A 73 -3.33 -10.86 -7.07
CA CYS A 73 -4.31 -9.94 -7.65
C CYS A 73 -4.88 -10.47 -8.98
N GLU A 74 -4.04 -10.99 -9.86
CA GLU A 74 -4.48 -11.58 -11.14
C GLU A 74 -5.38 -12.80 -10.93
N LYS A 75 -5.00 -13.70 -10.02
CA LYS A 75 -5.77 -14.92 -9.74
C LYS A 75 -7.10 -14.58 -9.09
N LEU A 76 -7.12 -13.67 -8.12
CA LEU A 76 -8.35 -13.16 -7.50
C LEU A 76 -9.27 -12.50 -8.54
N SER A 77 -8.69 -11.76 -9.49
CA SER A 77 -9.44 -11.14 -10.58
C SER A 77 -10.14 -12.18 -11.45
N LYS A 78 -9.42 -13.23 -11.85
CA LYS A 78 -9.98 -14.35 -12.62
C LYS A 78 -11.09 -15.08 -11.88
N LEU A 79 -10.94 -15.28 -10.56
CA LEU A 79 -11.92 -15.99 -9.74
C LEU A 79 -13.23 -15.21 -9.52
N THR A 80 -13.15 -13.88 -9.48
CA THR A 80 -14.27 -13.01 -9.10
C THR A 80 -14.90 -12.25 -10.27
N GLY A 81 -14.21 -12.19 -11.41
CA GLY A 81 -14.59 -11.36 -12.55
C GLY A 81 -14.41 -9.85 -12.33
N LYS A 82 -13.74 -9.45 -11.24
CA LYS A 82 -13.40 -8.04 -10.95
C LYS A 82 -11.93 -7.78 -11.22
N ASN A 83 -11.55 -6.52 -11.45
CA ASN A 83 -10.15 -6.15 -11.64
C ASN A 83 -9.49 -5.76 -10.31
N TYR A 84 -8.64 -6.63 -9.79
CA TYR A 84 -7.80 -6.39 -8.63
C TYR A 84 -6.35 -6.15 -9.07
N ARG A 85 -5.68 -5.21 -8.40
CA ARG A 85 -4.26 -4.88 -8.59
C ARG A 85 -3.67 -4.38 -7.27
N LEU A 86 -2.35 -4.27 -7.21
CA LEU A 86 -1.69 -3.49 -6.17
C LEU A 86 -2.07 -2.00 -6.32
N PRO A 87 -2.17 -1.24 -5.20
CA PRO A 87 -2.29 0.21 -5.28
C PRO A 87 -1.01 0.80 -5.89
N THR A 88 -1.10 1.98 -6.50
CA THR A 88 0.11 2.79 -6.69
C THR A 88 0.58 3.33 -5.33
N GLU A 89 1.83 3.77 -5.25
CA GLU A 89 2.37 4.45 -4.06
C GLU A 89 1.52 5.68 -3.71
N ALA A 90 1.06 6.43 -4.73
CA ALA A 90 0.20 7.59 -4.54
C ALA A 90 -1.20 7.22 -4.02
N GLU A 91 -1.82 6.16 -4.51
CA GLU A 91 -3.11 5.67 -4.00
C GLU A 91 -2.98 5.16 -2.57
N TRP A 92 -1.86 4.47 -2.26
CA TRP A 92 -1.59 3.97 -0.92
C TRP A 92 -1.40 5.12 0.07
N GLU A 93 -0.58 6.14 -0.25
CA GLU A 93 -0.37 7.29 0.63
C GLU A 93 -1.65 8.12 0.79
N TYR A 94 -2.41 8.32 -0.28
CA TYR A 94 -3.71 9.01 -0.21
C TYR A 94 -4.69 8.29 0.72
N ALA A 95 -4.78 6.97 0.60
CA ALA A 95 -5.59 6.14 1.47
C ALA A 95 -5.08 6.15 2.92
N CYS A 96 -3.75 6.15 3.12
CA CYS A 96 -3.12 6.18 4.44
C CYS A 96 -3.50 7.46 5.19
N ARG A 97 -3.27 8.61 4.55
CA ARG A 97 -3.54 9.95 5.08
C ARG A 97 -5.03 10.18 5.34
N ALA A 98 -5.91 9.64 4.50
CA ALA A 98 -7.36 9.74 4.68
C ALA A 98 -7.85 11.19 4.92
N GLY A 99 -7.24 12.15 4.23
CA GLY A 99 -7.55 13.57 4.31
C GLY A 99 -6.79 14.36 5.38
N THR A 100 -5.88 13.76 6.15
CA THR A 100 -5.00 14.49 7.07
C THR A 100 -3.70 14.94 6.41
N GLU A 101 -3.09 15.98 6.97
CA GLU A 101 -1.76 16.50 6.57
C GLU A 101 -0.70 16.25 7.65
N THR A 102 -1.08 15.59 8.75
CA THR A 102 -0.23 15.22 9.88
C THR A 102 0.73 14.09 9.54
N ARG A 103 1.75 13.90 10.37
CA ARG A 103 2.76 12.83 10.26
C ARG A 103 2.14 11.44 10.22
N PHE A 104 1.21 11.17 11.14
CA PHE A 104 0.38 9.98 11.11
C PHE A 104 -1.06 10.36 10.78
N SER A 105 -1.88 9.42 10.31
CA SER A 105 -3.27 9.71 9.93
C SER A 105 -4.21 10.05 11.09
N PHE A 106 -3.69 10.01 12.33
CA PHE A 106 -4.41 10.31 13.56
C PHE A 106 -3.86 11.53 14.32
N SER A 107 -2.56 11.84 14.23
CA SER A 107 -1.92 12.99 14.88
C SER A 107 -0.46 13.17 14.40
N ASP A 108 0.21 14.23 14.86
CA ASP A 108 1.67 14.38 14.78
C ASP A 108 2.41 13.75 15.98
N ASP A 109 1.68 13.18 16.92
CA ASP A 109 2.16 12.71 18.21
C ASP A 109 2.44 11.20 18.20
N GLU A 110 3.73 10.84 18.22
CA GLU A 110 4.19 9.45 18.16
C GLU A 110 3.79 8.63 19.39
N ASP A 111 3.50 9.27 20.53
CA ASP A 111 3.04 8.57 21.74
C ASP A 111 1.69 7.86 21.51
N GLN A 112 0.92 8.29 20.49
CA GLN A 112 -0.34 7.66 20.11
C GLN A 112 -0.19 6.48 19.15
N LEU A 113 1.00 6.24 18.58
CA LEU A 113 1.23 5.20 17.57
C LEU A 113 0.83 3.80 18.05
N GLY A 114 0.98 3.52 19.35
CA GLY A 114 0.60 2.25 19.97
C GLY A 114 -0.88 1.90 19.87
N ASP A 115 -1.77 2.89 19.69
CA ASP A 115 -3.21 2.68 19.51
C ASP A 115 -3.58 2.30 18.06
N TYR A 116 -2.71 2.63 17.09
CA TYR A 116 -3.00 2.52 15.65
C TYR A 116 -2.11 1.51 14.92
N ALA A 117 -0.97 1.12 15.48
CA ALA A 117 0.00 0.28 14.81
C ALA A 117 0.59 -0.83 15.69
N TRP A 118 0.94 -1.93 15.02
CA TRP A 118 1.91 -2.90 15.51
C TRP A 118 3.29 -2.55 14.94
N PHE A 119 4.24 -2.24 15.81
CA PHE A 119 5.60 -1.84 15.45
C PHE A 119 6.62 -2.46 16.39
N SER A 120 7.92 -2.24 16.15
CA SER A 120 9.02 -2.92 16.86
C SER A 120 8.87 -2.94 18.39
N SER A 121 8.39 -1.86 19.00
CA SER A 121 8.28 -1.75 20.47
C SER A 121 7.08 -2.50 21.08
N ASN A 122 6.04 -2.83 20.30
CA ASN A 122 4.82 -3.45 20.83
C ASN A 122 4.40 -4.76 20.13
N SER A 123 5.06 -5.15 19.03
CA SER A 123 4.67 -6.30 18.22
C SER A 123 5.18 -7.64 18.74
N ASN A 124 6.09 -7.65 19.72
CA ASN A 124 6.79 -8.87 20.18
C ASN A 124 7.51 -9.62 19.05
N ASN A 125 8.00 -8.90 18.03
CA ASN A 125 8.70 -9.45 16.86
C ASN A 125 7.87 -10.48 16.06
N THR A 126 6.55 -10.29 16.00
CA THR A 126 5.64 -11.10 15.18
C THR A 126 4.58 -10.21 14.51
N THR A 127 3.89 -10.76 13.51
CA THR A 127 2.67 -10.17 12.97
C THR A 127 1.47 -10.48 13.87
N HIS A 128 0.45 -9.65 13.79
CA HIS A 128 -0.78 -9.76 14.57
C HIS A 128 -2.00 -9.81 13.65
N PRO A 129 -3.15 -10.32 14.12
CA PRO A 129 -4.37 -10.31 13.34
C PRO A 129 -4.71 -8.92 12.84
N VAL A 130 -5.16 -8.83 11.59
CA VAL A 130 -5.50 -7.55 10.98
C VAL A 130 -6.65 -6.87 11.71
N GLY A 131 -6.60 -5.55 11.81
CA GLY A 131 -7.69 -4.76 12.37
C GLY A 131 -7.82 -4.76 13.89
N GLU A 132 -6.80 -5.19 14.63
CA GLU A 132 -6.79 -5.16 16.10
C GLU A 132 -6.43 -3.79 16.69
N LYS A 133 -5.85 -2.89 15.89
CA LYS A 133 -5.59 -1.49 16.23
C LYS A 133 -6.68 -0.57 15.68
N ARG A 134 -6.64 0.71 16.05
CA ARG A 134 -7.60 1.70 15.54
C ARG A 134 -7.37 1.98 14.05
N PRO A 135 -8.44 2.20 13.26
CA PRO A 135 -8.29 2.57 11.86
C PRO A 135 -7.97 4.06 11.70
N ASN A 136 -7.59 4.45 10.48
CA ASN A 136 -7.54 5.85 10.07
C ASN A 136 -8.95 6.45 9.87
N PRO A 137 -9.09 7.77 9.58
CA PRO A 137 -10.39 8.43 9.39
C PRO A 137 -11.32 7.81 8.32
N TRP A 138 -10.80 7.03 7.37
CA TRP A 138 -11.59 6.34 6.35
C TRP A 138 -11.89 4.87 6.70
N GLY A 139 -11.54 4.42 7.91
CA GLY A 139 -11.85 3.06 8.35
C GLY A 139 -10.91 1.99 7.78
N ILE A 140 -9.72 2.38 7.32
CA ILE A 140 -8.66 1.47 6.86
C ILE A 140 -7.71 1.20 8.02
N TYR A 141 -7.35 -0.05 8.22
CA TYR A 141 -6.57 -0.51 9.34
C TYR A 141 -5.13 -0.81 8.94
N ASP A 142 -4.24 -0.85 9.94
CA ASP A 142 -2.85 -1.30 9.81
C ASP A 142 -1.95 -0.47 8.87
N MET A 143 -2.42 0.70 8.40
CA MET A 143 -1.66 1.59 7.49
C MET A 143 -0.33 2.11 8.06
N HIS A 144 -0.12 1.99 9.38
CA HIS A 144 1.08 2.47 10.09
C HIS A 144 1.92 1.34 10.71
N GLY A 145 1.65 0.06 10.38
CA GLY A 145 2.43 -1.06 10.95
C GLY A 145 1.95 -2.46 10.55
N ASN A 146 2.29 -3.45 11.38
CA ASN A 146 2.07 -4.89 11.18
C ASN A 146 2.98 -5.50 10.08
N VAL A 147 2.83 -5.09 8.83
CA VAL A 147 3.67 -5.51 7.70
C VAL A 147 3.93 -4.35 6.73
N TRP A 148 5.01 -4.44 5.96
CA TRP A 148 5.19 -3.59 4.79
C TRP A 148 4.26 -4.03 3.67
N GLU A 149 3.72 -3.08 2.91
CA GLU A 149 2.73 -3.34 1.86
C GLU A 149 3.31 -3.03 0.47
N TRP A 150 3.20 -3.99 -0.45
CA TRP A 150 3.67 -3.80 -1.82
C TRP A 150 2.77 -2.84 -2.61
N CYS A 151 3.39 -1.82 -3.22
CA CYS A 151 2.77 -0.99 -4.25
C CYS A 151 3.20 -1.45 -5.66
N ALA A 152 2.48 -0.98 -6.69
CA ALA A 152 2.80 -1.26 -8.08
C ALA A 152 4.06 -0.55 -8.58
N ASP A 153 4.44 0.55 -7.94
CA ASP A 153 5.58 1.39 -8.26
C ASP A 153 6.91 0.69 -7.99
N GLN A 154 7.93 1.02 -8.78
CA GLN A 154 9.30 0.69 -8.43
C GLN A 154 9.82 1.70 -7.41
N TYR A 155 10.79 1.28 -6.59
CA TYR A 155 11.40 2.18 -5.63
C TYR A 155 12.32 3.19 -6.33
N HIS A 156 12.18 4.46 -5.96
CA HIS A 156 13.07 5.54 -6.36
C HIS A 156 13.57 6.32 -5.14
N GLN A 157 14.75 6.92 -5.26
CA GLN A 157 15.41 7.64 -4.16
C GLN A 157 14.88 9.06 -3.90
N SER A 158 13.94 9.55 -4.71
CA SER A 158 13.26 10.85 -4.56
C SER A 158 12.16 10.98 -5.61
N TYR A 159 11.15 11.83 -5.38
CA TYR A 159 10.16 12.23 -6.40
C TYR A 159 10.67 13.31 -7.36
N ALA A 160 11.92 13.78 -7.22
CA ALA A 160 12.47 14.85 -8.06
C ALA A 160 12.55 14.46 -9.55
N ARG A 161 12.64 13.17 -9.86
CA ARG A 161 12.68 12.62 -11.23
C ARG A 161 11.39 11.92 -11.65
N LYS A 162 10.33 11.99 -10.83
CA LYS A 162 9.03 11.43 -11.20
C LYS A 162 8.49 12.21 -12.41
N PRO A 163 8.21 11.56 -13.56
CA PRO A 163 7.70 12.24 -14.73
C PRO A 163 6.41 13.01 -14.42
N ASP A 164 6.25 14.25 -14.90
CA ASP A 164 5.14 15.13 -14.49
C ASP A 164 3.75 14.50 -14.70
N ASN A 165 3.55 13.78 -15.80
CA ASN A 165 2.29 13.09 -16.09
C ASN A 165 1.97 11.94 -15.12
N ILE A 166 2.97 11.35 -14.47
CA ILE A 166 2.83 10.34 -13.41
C ILE A 166 2.75 11.03 -12.05
N LYS A 167 3.51 12.10 -11.86
CA LYS A 167 3.55 12.90 -10.64
C LYS A 167 2.18 13.46 -10.29
N GLU A 168 1.44 13.95 -11.26
CA GLU A 168 0.10 14.53 -11.04
C GLU A 168 -1.02 13.47 -11.07
N ASN A 169 -0.75 12.24 -11.50
CA ASN A 169 -1.76 11.19 -11.69
C ASN A 169 -1.53 10.00 -10.75
N GLY A 170 -2.33 9.96 -9.69
CA GLY A 170 -2.23 8.92 -8.67
C GLY A 170 -2.50 7.51 -9.17
N SER A 171 -3.13 7.29 -10.32
CA SER A 171 -3.43 5.94 -10.82
C SER A 171 -2.38 5.35 -11.75
N ILE A 172 -1.28 6.06 -12.03
CA ILE A 172 -0.18 5.56 -12.85
C ILE A 172 1.00 5.21 -11.94
N ALA A 173 1.42 3.95 -11.95
CA ALA A 173 2.61 3.52 -11.22
C ALA A 173 3.87 4.09 -11.87
N TRP A 174 4.82 4.53 -11.04
CA TRP A 174 6.14 4.96 -11.48
C TRP A 174 7.03 3.74 -11.75
N LEU A 175 7.19 3.44 -13.03
CA LEU A 175 8.04 2.35 -13.51
C LEU A 175 9.20 2.93 -14.33
N ASP A 176 10.38 2.33 -14.20
CA ASP A 176 11.49 2.58 -15.11
C ASP A 176 11.17 1.89 -16.45
N ILE A 177 10.50 2.61 -17.37
CA ILE A 177 10.26 2.14 -18.72
C ILE A 177 11.58 2.20 -19.51
N ALA A 178 12.50 1.29 -19.21
CA ALA A 178 13.67 1.01 -20.06
C ALA A 178 13.46 -0.20 -20.98
N VAL A 179 12.31 -0.89 -20.92
CA VAL A 179 12.08 -2.16 -21.65
C VAL A 179 11.13 -2.05 -22.86
N LEU A 180 10.48 -0.90 -23.10
CA LEU A 180 9.55 -0.76 -24.24
C LEU A 180 10.10 0.02 -25.45
N ALA A 181 11.39 0.36 -25.47
CA ALA A 181 12.04 1.10 -26.57
C ALA A 181 12.93 0.26 -27.50
N SER A 182 12.91 -1.08 -27.45
CA SER A 182 13.72 -1.91 -28.38
C SER A 182 12.97 -2.96 -29.22
N VAL A 183 11.63 -2.96 -29.27
CA VAL A 183 10.88 -3.80 -30.22
C VAL A 183 9.88 -2.97 -31.00
N ARG A 184 10.39 -1.99 -31.73
CA ARG A 184 9.87 -1.60 -33.04
C ARG A 184 11.06 -1.08 -33.84
N HIS A 185 11.57 -1.89 -34.76
CA HIS A 185 12.00 -1.54 -36.12
C HIS A 185 12.32 -2.86 -36.81
N THR A 186 11.51 -3.17 -37.83
CA THR A 186 11.65 -4.16 -38.93
C THR A 186 12.41 -5.46 -38.66
#